data_AF-A0A6G6YUF7-F1
#
_entry.id   AF-A0A6G6YUF7-F1
#
_cell.length_a   1.000
_cell.length_b   1.000
_cell.length_c   1.000
_cell.angle_alpha   90.00
_cell.angle_beta   90.00
_cell.angle_gamma   90.00
#
_symmetry.space_group_name_H-M   'P 1'
#
loop_
_entity.id
_entity.type
_entity.pdbx_description
1 polymer ?
#
loop_
_entity_poly.entity_id
_entity_poly.type
_entity_poly.pdbx_seq_one_letter_code
_entity_poly.pdbx_strand_id
1 'polypeptide(L)'
;MRSYQAITTKYFGASNSKGSRIKASAAAGSITLHLDNALSIEANHAKAARALAEKLGWRGAWAMGGMPDDQGYCFVCSDIGAAPAFITEGADR
;
A
#
# COMPACT_ATOMS: atom_id res chain seq x y z
N MET A 1 12.71 9.80 -17.32
CA MET A 1 11.33 9.27 -17.33
C MET A 1 11.11 8.55 -16.01
N ARG A 2 10.17 8.98 -15.16
CA ARG A 2 9.87 8.26 -13.91
C ARG A 2 9.00 7.06 -14.27
N SER A 3 9.50 5.85 -14.01
CA SER A 3 8.83 4.58 -14.36
C SER A 3 7.77 4.15 -13.34
N TYR A 4 7.70 4.81 -12.18
CA TYR A 4 6.81 4.46 -11.08
C TYR A 4 5.60 5.37 -11.01
N GLN A 5 4.46 4.78 -10.67
CA GLN A 5 3.21 5.49 -10.40
C GLN A 5 2.93 5.48 -8.91
N ALA A 6 2.13 6.45 -8.46
CA ALA A 6 1.58 6.39 -7.11
C ALA A 6 0.69 5.15 -6.95
N ILE A 7 0.75 4.55 -5.76
CA ILE A 7 -0.13 3.45 -5.37
C ILE A 7 -1.14 3.99 -4.38
N THR A 8 -2.43 3.83 -4.66
CA THR A 8 -3.49 4.13 -3.70
C THR A 8 -4.01 2.84 -3.08
N THR A 9 -4.42 2.93 -1.82
CA THR A 9 -4.95 1.80 -1.07
C THR A 9 -6.31 2.14 -0.50
N LYS A 10 -7.19 1.14 -0.41
CA LYS A 10 -8.53 1.29 0.15
C LYS A 10 -8.90 0.09 1.01
N TYR A 11 -9.43 0.37 2.20
CA TYR A 11 -10.02 -0.65 3.07
C TYR A 11 -11.41 -1.03 2.59
N PHE A 12 -11.67 -2.33 2.57
CA PHE A 12 -12.99 -2.90 2.37
C PHE A 12 -13.32 -3.72 3.62
N GLY A 13 -14.36 -3.29 4.33
CA GLY A 13 -14.90 -4.06 5.44
C GLY A 13 -15.39 -5.43 5.02
N ALA A 14 -15.48 -6.33 6.00
CA ALA A 14 -16.07 -7.64 5.82
C ALA A 14 -17.53 -7.50 5.31
N SER A 15 -17.90 -8.36 4.38
CA SER A 15 -19.26 -8.53 3.89
C SER A 15 -19.71 -9.98 4.10
N ASN A 16 -20.98 -10.26 3.81
CA ASN A 16 -21.60 -11.58 3.98
C ASN A 16 -20.84 -12.74 3.30
N SER A 17 -20.01 -12.45 2.30
CA SER A 17 -19.29 -13.46 1.52
C SER A 17 -17.77 -13.30 1.53
N LYS A 18 -17.23 -12.22 2.11
CA LYS A 18 -15.80 -11.90 2.02
C LYS A 18 -15.32 -11.22 3.30
N GLY A 19 -14.21 -11.71 3.85
CA GLY A 19 -13.53 -11.03 4.95
C GLY A 19 -13.01 -9.64 4.58
N SER A 20 -12.65 -8.86 5.61
CA SER A 20 -12.01 -7.57 5.44
C SER A 20 -10.73 -7.69 4.61
N ARG A 21 -10.45 -6.67 3.80
CA ARG A 21 -9.35 -6.70 2.84
C ARG A 21 -8.90 -5.29 2.46
N ILE A 22 -7.64 -5.17 2.06
CA ILE A 22 -7.09 -3.96 1.45
C ILE A 22 -6.91 -4.21 -0.04
N LYS A 23 -7.36 -3.27 -0.88
CA LYS A 23 -6.97 -3.23 -2.30
C LYS A 23 -5.93 -2.15 -2.50
N ALA A 24 -4.78 -2.51 -3.08
CA ALA A 24 -3.80 -1.56 -3.60
C ALA A 24 -3.96 -1.44 -5.12
N SER A 25 -3.92 -0.22 -5.65
CA SER A 25 -4.14 0.07 -7.07
C SER A 25 -3.15 1.11 -7.60
N ALA A 26 -2.72 0.93 -8.83
CA ALA A 26 -2.03 1.91 -9.67
C ALA A 26 -2.57 1.78 -11.10
N ALA A 27 -2.23 2.71 -12.01
CA ALA A 27 -2.65 2.58 -13.41
C ALA A 27 -2.05 1.33 -14.09
N ALA A 28 -0.90 0.84 -13.62
CA ALA A 28 -0.28 -0.40 -14.10
C ALA A 28 -0.96 -1.69 -13.58
N GLY A 29 -1.84 -1.62 -12.58
CA GLY A 29 -2.54 -2.80 -12.07
C GLY A 29 -2.97 -2.70 -10.60
N SER A 30 -3.46 -3.82 -10.06
CA SER A 30 -3.88 -3.89 -8.66
C SER A 30 -3.62 -5.25 -8.02
N ILE A 31 -3.72 -5.27 -6.69
CA ILE A 31 -3.74 -6.47 -5.85
C ILE A 31 -4.70 -6.27 -4.68
N THR A 32 -5.27 -7.35 -4.18
CA THR A 32 -6.15 -7.33 -2.99
C THR A 32 -5.65 -8.37 -2.00
N LEU A 33 -5.39 -7.95 -0.77
CA LEU A 33 -4.93 -8.81 0.32
C LEU A 33 -5.97 -8.83 1.43
N HIS A 34 -6.16 -9.99 2.04
CA HIS A 34 -6.95 -10.10 3.27
C HIS A 34 -6.30 -9.30 4.40
N LEU A 35 -7.15 -8.74 5.26
CA LEU A 35 -6.70 -8.04 6.46
C LEU A 35 -5.99 -9.04 7.39
N ASP A 36 -4.80 -8.68 7.82
CA ASP A 36 -4.04 -9.38 8.84
C ASP A 36 -4.35 -8.75 10.20
N ASN A 37 -5.08 -9.48 11.05
CA ASN A 37 -5.53 -8.98 12.35
C ASN A 37 -4.37 -8.77 13.34
N ALA A 38 -3.17 -9.30 13.05
CA ALA A 38 -1.98 -9.06 13.85
C ALA A 38 -1.31 -7.70 13.55
N LEU A 39 -1.72 -7.03 12.47
CA LEU A 39 -1.15 -5.76 12.03
C LEU A 39 -2.13 -4.60 12.25
N SER A 40 -1.59 -3.40 12.46
CA SER A 40 -2.41 -2.18 12.43
C SER A 40 -3.04 -1.97 11.06
N ILE A 41 -4.06 -1.10 10.98
CA ILE A 41 -4.69 -0.77 9.69
C ILE A 41 -3.66 -0.17 8.73
N GLU A 42 -2.83 0.76 9.21
CA GLU A 42 -1.73 1.37 8.46
C GLU A 42 -0.73 0.34 7.94
N ALA A 43 -0.30 -0.58 8.79
CA ALA A 43 0.61 -1.65 8.40
C ALA A 43 -0.02 -2.60 7.36
N ASN A 44 -1.33 -2.86 7.44
CA ASN A 44 -2.05 -3.61 6.40
C ASN A 44 -2.08 -2.85 5.06
N HIS A 45 -2.29 -1.54 5.08
CA HIS A 45 -2.22 -0.70 3.88
C HIS A 45 -0.81 -0.70 3.26
N ALA A 46 0.22 -0.52 4.07
CA ALA A 46 1.62 -0.58 3.63
C ALA A 46 1.98 -1.96 3.06
N LYS A 47 1.53 -3.05 3.70
CA LYS A 47 1.72 -4.43 3.21
C LYS A 47 1.10 -4.64 1.83
N ALA A 48 -0.11 -4.12 1.59
CA ALA A 48 -0.77 -4.21 0.30
C ALA A 48 -0.06 -3.38 -0.79
N ALA A 49 0.38 -2.16 -0.46
CA ALA A 49 1.15 -1.32 -1.38
C ALA A 49 2.49 -1.96 -1.75
N ARG A 50 3.18 -2.54 -0.76
CA ARG A 50 4.42 -3.30 -0.96
C ARG A 50 4.24 -4.48 -1.88
N ALA A 51 3.20 -5.29 -1.64
CA ALA A 51 2.92 -6.44 -2.50
C ALA A 51 2.62 -6.02 -3.95
N LEU A 52 1.98 -4.88 -4.18
CA LEU A 52 1.77 -4.36 -5.54
C LEU A 52 3.09 -3.89 -6.17
N ALA A 53 3.92 -3.14 -5.44
CA ALA A 53 5.22 -2.70 -5.92
C ALA A 53 6.11 -3.89 -6.30
N GLU A 54 6.19 -4.91 -5.43
CA GLU A 54 6.92 -6.16 -5.69
C GLU A 54 6.38 -6.90 -6.92
N LYS A 55 5.05 -7.04 -7.05
CA LYS A 55 4.40 -7.65 -8.22
C LYS A 55 4.74 -6.93 -9.53
N LEU A 56 4.89 -5.60 -9.49
CA LEU A 56 5.21 -4.78 -10.66
C LEU A 56 6.73 -4.59 -10.86
N GLY A 57 7.57 -5.20 -10.01
CA GLY A 57 9.02 -5.04 -10.06
C GLY A 57 9.50 -3.64 -9.70
N TRP A 58 8.68 -2.84 -9.01
CA TRP A 58 9.04 -1.50 -8.57
C TRP A 58 9.86 -1.56 -7.29
N ARG A 59 10.96 -0.79 -7.27
CA ARG A 59 11.96 -0.78 -6.19
C ARG A 59 12.21 0.67 -5.78
N GLY A 60 12.63 0.90 -4.54
CA GLY A 60 12.89 2.24 -4.04
C GLY A 60 12.25 2.57 -2.71
N ALA A 61 12.50 3.78 -2.22
CA ALA A 61 11.90 4.28 -0.99
C ALA A 61 10.51 4.84 -1.28
N TRP A 62 9.51 4.44 -0.49
CA TRP A 62 8.12 4.84 -0.62
C TRP A 62 7.68 5.62 0.60
N ALA A 63 7.24 6.86 0.37
CA ALA A 63 6.58 7.68 1.36
C ALA A 63 5.07 7.42 1.33
N MET A 64 4.44 7.44 2.50
CA MET A 64 3.00 7.22 2.71
C MET A 64 2.33 8.51 3.17
N GLY A 65 1.10 8.75 2.71
CA GLY A 65 0.25 9.84 3.20
C GLY A 65 -1.23 9.49 3.10
N GLY A 66 -2.07 10.08 3.95
CA GLY A 66 -3.52 9.89 3.94
C GLY A 66 -4.17 10.44 2.67
N MET A 67 -5.24 9.78 2.21
CA MET A 67 -6.06 10.28 1.11
C MET A 67 -7.01 11.39 1.61
N PRO A 68 -7.38 12.38 0.76
CA PRO A 68 -8.28 13.46 1.16
C PRO A 68 -9.69 13.02 1.58
N ASP A 69 -10.10 11.82 1.19
CA ASP A 69 -11.40 11.23 1.53
C ASP A 69 -11.36 10.36 2.81
N ASP A 70 -10.19 10.26 3.45
CA ASP A 70 -9.95 9.44 4.65
C ASP A 70 -10.23 7.94 4.46
N GLN A 71 -10.27 7.44 3.21
CA GLN A 71 -10.59 6.03 2.91
C GLN A 71 -9.36 5.14 2.68
N GLY A 72 -8.17 5.67 2.92
CA GLY A 72 -6.91 4.95 2.82
C GLY A 72 -5.73 5.86 2.57
N TYR A 73 -4.72 5.34 1.86
CA TYR A 73 -3.42 5.99 1.75
C TYR A 73 -2.89 6.00 0.32
N CYS A 74 -2.11 7.03 0.02
CA CYS A 74 -1.30 7.17 -1.17
C CYS A 74 0.17 6.89 -0.85
N PHE A 75 0.81 6.08 -1.67
CA PHE A 75 2.24 5.76 -1.58
C PHE A 75 2.94 6.28 -2.83
N VAL A 76 3.98 7.08 -2.63
CA VAL A 76 4.77 7.67 -3.72
C VAL A 76 6.23 7.29 -3.53
N CYS A 77 6.85 6.81 -4.61
CA CYS A 77 8.28 6.49 -4.62
C CYS A 77 9.11 7.79 -4.63
N SER A 78 9.95 7.99 -3.62
CA SER A 78 10.82 9.16 -3.44
C SER A 78 12.23 8.97 -4.00
N ASP A 79 12.67 7.73 -4.16
CA ASP A 79 13.99 7.39 -4.71
C ASP A 79 13.99 6.02 -5.42
N ILE A 80 14.80 5.86 -6.46
CA ILE A 80 14.99 4.60 -7.18
C ILE A 80 16.09 3.79 -6.48
N GLY A 81 15.69 2.84 -5.64
CA GLY A 81 16.59 2.00 -4.85
C GLY A 81 16.63 0.54 -5.31
N ALA A 82 17.45 -0.29 -4.64
CA ALA A 82 17.62 -1.70 -4.98
C ALA A 82 16.44 -2.61 -4.58
N ALA A 83 15.59 -2.20 -3.64
CA ALA A 83 14.41 -2.93 -3.17
C ALA A 83 13.32 -1.96 -2.71
N PRO A 84 12.04 -2.34 -2.69
CA PRO A 84 10.98 -1.48 -2.17
C PRO A 84 11.06 -1.37 -0.64
N ALA A 85 11.36 -0.17 -0.13
CA ALA A 85 11.39 0.19 1.28
C ALA A 85 10.24 1.16 1.58
N PHE A 86 9.36 0.83 2.52
CA PHE A 86 8.21 1.66 2.87
C PHE A 86 8.45 2.32 4.22
N ILE A 87 8.28 3.64 4.28
CA ILE A 87 8.44 4.42 5.51
C ILE A 87 7.05 4.65 6.11
N THR A 88 6.79 4.06 7.27
CA THR A 88 5.56 4.29 8.06
C THR A 88 5.92 5.10 9.30
N GLU A 89 5.27 6.25 9.52
CA GLU A 89 5.38 6.94 10.81
C GLU A 89 4.65 6.11 11.86
N GLY A 90 5.39 5.51 12.80
CA GLY A 90 4.79 4.69 13.87
C GLY A 90 5.50 3.37 14.18
N ALA A 91 6.65 3.06 13.59
CA ALA A 91 7.42 1.85 13.92
C ALA A 91 8.24 1.96 15.24
N ASP A 92 8.26 3.12 15.91
CA ASP A 92 9.05 3.36 17.13
C ASP A 92 8.26 4.13 18.22
N ARG A 93 7.06 3.67 18.62
CA ARG A 93 6.49 3.95 19.95
C ARG A 93 5.60 2.82 20.45
#